data_AF-A0ABC8IVK1-F1
#
_entry.id   AF-A0ABC8IVK1-F1
#
_cell.length_a   1.000
_cell.length_b   1.000
_cell.length_c   1.000
_cell.angle_alpha   90.00
_cell.angle_beta   90.00
_cell.angle_gamma   90.00
#
_symmetry.space_group_name_H-M   'P 1'
#
loop_
_entity.id
_entity.type
_entity.pdbx_description
1 polymer ?
#
loop_
_entity_poly.entity_id
_entity_poly.type
_entity_poly.pdbx_seq_one_letter_code
_entity_poly.pdbx_strand_id
1 'polypeptide(L)'
;MAAFTAVSDLKPFKSMWKIRVKIIRLWKQYSAAGGETIEMFLIDENGVKINATVKKDLVNQFDSFLSQGSSKHFCGALVHVGDLIVNKTYQPAKGYSTILYSLEFSLIDLGYTQVRCVAHGALARILNDFWHSNTADVVVCVLRLWRIDWGAGGLTYVTNMEGVSEILFDTDIPEIQFFKSQRLVSKLMPSWKREAEVKKLGYKIYGHPFSTNTRRILAILLEKGLSYEPITVDLKSGEHKREAFLSLNPFGQVPVFEDENVKLFESRAITQYIAYLHSARGTQLLSLESEETLATLTMWMEIEAHQFDPFASRLTWEQVIKPIYGLETDHAVVKESEVGLEKVLNVYEKRLGESRFLACNTFTLVDLHHLPNLQYLLETPTKRLLENRPRVRMWVDEITGREAWKMACDQEKSWFGKQRKDDMTGKAFKMPCEQAKSWFGKQRK
;
A
#
# COMPACT_ATOMS: atom_id res chain seq x y z
N MET A 1 15.16 -9.50 37.22
CA MET A 1 15.43 -10.19 35.95
C MET A 1 16.82 -10.80 36.02
N ALA A 2 17.00 -12.08 35.69
CA ALA A 2 18.33 -12.72 35.72
C ALA A 2 19.25 -12.04 34.70
N ALA A 3 20.39 -11.52 35.17
CA ALA A 3 21.41 -10.91 34.32
C ALA A 3 21.98 -11.94 33.34
N PHE A 4 22.32 -11.49 32.12
CA PHE A 4 23.06 -12.33 31.17
C PHE A 4 24.48 -12.53 31.70
N THR A 5 25.01 -13.74 31.55
CA THR A 5 26.37 -14.11 31.94
C THR A 5 27.28 -13.98 30.72
N ALA A 6 28.43 -13.33 30.86
CA ALA A 6 29.45 -13.31 29.80
C ALA A 6 29.99 -14.74 29.58
N VAL A 7 30.45 -15.05 28.37
CA VAL A 7 30.93 -16.41 28.07
C VAL A 7 32.16 -16.76 28.93
N SER A 8 32.99 -15.77 29.27
CA SER A 8 34.14 -15.91 30.19
C SER A 8 33.77 -16.36 31.59
N ASP A 9 32.54 -16.11 32.03
CA ASP A 9 32.11 -16.32 33.41
C ASP A 9 31.33 -17.64 33.60
N LEU A 10 31.18 -18.42 32.53
CA LEU A 10 30.52 -19.71 32.55
C LEU A 10 31.33 -20.72 33.36
N LYS A 11 30.68 -21.36 34.34
CA LYS A 11 31.29 -22.41 35.18
C LYS A 11 30.71 -23.78 34.84
N PRO A 12 31.53 -24.84 34.66
CA PRO A 12 31.09 -26.15 34.16
C PRO A 12 30.00 -26.86 34.98
N PHE A 13 29.93 -26.59 36.28
CA PHE A 13 29.09 -27.36 37.21
C PHE A 13 27.70 -26.75 37.48
N LYS A 14 27.37 -25.64 36.81
CA LYS A 14 26.08 -24.96 36.97
C LYS A 14 25.23 -25.16 35.72
N SER A 15 23.95 -25.48 35.90
CA SER A 15 22.95 -25.55 34.84
C SER A 15 22.22 -24.22 34.67
N MET A 16 21.50 -24.06 33.55
CA MET A 16 20.59 -22.92 33.28
C MET A 16 21.26 -21.54 33.18
N TRP A 17 22.41 -21.45 32.51
CA TRP A 17 23.00 -20.16 32.16
C TRP A 17 22.17 -19.44 31.10
N LYS A 18 22.11 -18.11 31.21
CA LYS A 18 21.52 -17.24 30.20
C LYS A 18 22.63 -16.39 29.60
N ILE A 19 23.01 -16.67 28.36
CA ILE A 19 24.07 -15.96 27.63
C ILE A 19 23.50 -15.21 26.43
N ARG A 20 24.21 -14.19 25.97
CA ARG A 20 23.89 -13.45 24.75
C ARG A 20 25.03 -13.62 23.76
N VAL A 21 24.74 -14.22 22.61
CA VAL A 21 25.76 -14.66 21.65
C VAL A 21 25.22 -14.63 20.22
N LYS A 22 26.12 -14.53 19.24
CA LYS A 22 25.84 -14.71 17.81
C LYS A 22 26.34 -16.07 17.33
N ILE A 23 25.59 -16.73 16.46
CA ILE A 23 25.99 -17.99 15.82
C ILE A 23 26.91 -17.67 14.63
N ILE A 24 28.19 -18.03 14.73
CA ILE A 24 29.17 -17.79 13.66
C ILE A 24 29.33 -18.99 12.71
N ARG A 25 29.03 -20.19 13.19
CA ARG A 25 29.04 -21.43 12.39
C ARG A 25 28.06 -22.44 12.98
N LEU A 26 27.35 -23.19 12.14
CA LEU A 26 26.36 -24.19 12.54
C LEU A 26 26.42 -25.39 11.59
N TRP A 27 26.34 -26.61 12.13
CA TRP A 27 26.23 -27.84 11.34
C TRP A 27 25.44 -28.91 12.09
N LYS A 28 24.90 -29.88 11.35
CA LYS A 28 24.24 -31.06 11.94
C LYS A 28 25.19 -32.25 11.88
N GLN A 29 25.15 -33.07 12.90
CA GLN A 29 25.93 -34.30 12.97
C GLN A 29 25.06 -35.44 13.49
N TYR A 30 25.26 -36.65 12.97
CA TYR A 30 24.56 -37.85 13.44
C TYR A 30 25.57 -38.86 13.99
N SER A 31 25.24 -39.48 15.13
CA SER A 31 26.01 -40.61 15.67
C SER A 31 25.09 -41.77 16.05
N ALA A 32 25.59 -43.00 15.89
CA ALA A 32 24.79 -44.20 16.17
C ALA A 32 24.34 -44.32 17.64
N ALA A 33 25.16 -43.83 18.58
CA ALA A 33 24.84 -43.86 20.01
C ALA A 33 24.07 -42.61 20.50
N GLY A 34 24.24 -41.45 19.86
CA GLY A 34 23.72 -40.17 20.32
C GLY A 34 22.61 -39.54 19.47
N GLY A 35 22.32 -40.08 18.29
CA GLY A 35 21.37 -39.52 17.33
C GLY A 35 21.86 -38.23 16.66
N GLU A 36 20.93 -37.45 16.10
CA GLU A 36 21.20 -36.16 15.46
C GLU A 36 21.45 -35.07 16.51
N THR A 37 22.47 -34.24 16.32
CA THR A 37 22.74 -33.03 17.11
C THR A 37 22.95 -31.83 16.19
N ILE A 38 22.68 -30.62 16.71
CA ILE A 38 23.08 -29.37 16.06
C ILE A 38 24.28 -28.83 16.82
N GLU A 39 25.41 -28.75 16.15
CA GLU A 39 26.65 -28.20 16.67
C GLU A 39 26.81 -26.75 16.21
N MET A 40 27.32 -25.89 17.08
CA MET A 40 27.49 -24.48 16.76
C MET A 40 28.67 -23.83 17.46
N PHE A 41 29.28 -22.87 16.76
CA PHE A 41 30.17 -21.90 17.38
C PHE A 41 29.42 -20.60 17.65
N LEU A 42 29.54 -20.14 18.88
CA LEU A 42 28.93 -18.94 19.42
C LEU A 42 30.02 -17.93 19.72
N ILE A 43 29.71 -16.63 19.57
CA ILE A 43 30.58 -15.53 19.99
C ILE A 43 29.76 -14.54 20.82
N ASP A 44 30.27 -14.09 21.97
CA ASP A 44 29.63 -13.03 22.76
C ASP A 44 30.04 -11.62 22.32
N GLU A 45 29.49 -10.62 22.99
CA GLU A 45 29.77 -9.20 22.73
C GLU A 45 31.23 -8.80 23.01
N ASN A 46 31.94 -9.55 23.84
CA ASN A 46 33.36 -9.34 24.15
C ASN A 46 34.28 -10.08 23.16
N GLY A 47 33.72 -10.75 22.15
CA GLY A 47 34.47 -11.53 21.16
C GLY A 47 34.90 -12.91 21.66
N VAL A 48 34.44 -13.36 22.83
CA VAL A 48 34.77 -14.67 23.40
C VAL A 48 33.94 -15.73 22.72
N LYS A 49 34.61 -16.78 22.22
CA LYS A 49 33.97 -17.87 21.48
C LYS A 49 33.73 -19.08 22.37
N ILE A 50 32.60 -19.76 22.16
CA ILE A 50 32.28 -21.02 22.83
C ILE A 50 31.62 -21.98 21.85
N ASN A 51 31.90 -23.27 22.02
CA ASN A 51 31.19 -24.34 21.30
C ASN A 51 29.94 -24.72 22.09
N ALA A 52 28.82 -24.89 21.40
CA ALA A 52 27.58 -25.39 21.97
C ALA A 52 26.95 -26.48 21.11
N THR A 53 26.21 -27.37 21.77
CA THR A 53 25.53 -28.49 21.13
C THR A 53 24.06 -28.49 21.56
N VAL A 54 23.15 -28.55 20.59
CA VAL A 54 21.75 -28.93 20.84
C VAL A 54 21.67 -30.45 20.75
N LYS A 55 21.32 -31.08 21.86
CA LYS A 55 21.15 -32.54 21.94
C LYS A 55 19.92 -32.99 21.16
N LYS A 56 19.93 -34.25 20.71
CA LYS A 56 18.90 -34.91 19.92
C LYS A 56 17.47 -34.58 20.32
N ASP A 57 17.16 -34.65 21.61
CA ASP A 57 15.79 -34.49 22.11
C ASP A 57 15.24 -33.06 21.90
N LEU A 58 16.12 -32.10 21.60
CA LEU A 58 15.79 -30.68 21.38
C LEU A 58 15.98 -30.23 19.93
N VAL A 59 16.52 -31.07 19.04
CA VAL A 59 16.82 -30.69 17.65
C VAL A 59 15.57 -30.19 16.92
N ASN A 60 14.48 -30.97 16.95
CA ASN A 60 13.21 -30.60 16.31
C ASN A 60 12.65 -29.26 16.82
N GLN A 61 12.93 -28.91 18.07
CA GLN A 61 12.46 -27.66 18.67
C GLN A 61 13.25 -26.45 18.15
N PHE A 62 14.56 -26.59 17.94
CA PHE A 62 15.45 -25.45 17.69
C PHE A 62 15.91 -25.32 16.23
N ASP A 63 15.73 -26.34 15.41
CA ASP A 63 16.23 -26.36 14.02
C ASP A 63 15.70 -25.19 13.17
N SER A 64 14.42 -24.85 13.30
CA SER A 64 13.81 -23.73 12.58
C SER A 64 14.22 -22.35 13.11
N PHE A 65 14.84 -22.28 14.29
CA PHE A 65 15.20 -21.03 14.96
C PHE A 65 16.68 -20.69 14.82
N LEU A 66 17.55 -21.68 14.56
CA LEU A 66 18.99 -21.51 14.53
C LEU A 66 19.49 -21.43 13.08
N SER A 67 20.18 -20.33 12.74
CA SER A 67 20.80 -20.16 11.43
C SER A 67 22.17 -19.49 11.56
N GLN A 68 23.14 -20.00 10.79
CA GLN A 68 24.50 -19.45 10.76
C GLN A 68 24.47 -17.99 10.28
N GLY A 69 25.14 -17.09 11.01
CA GLY A 69 25.29 -15.70 10.62
C GLY A 69 24.11 -14.79 10.96
N SER A 70 23.00 -15.31 11.47
CA SER A 70 21.77 -14.53 11.65
C SER A 70 21.84 -13.53 12.81
N SER A 71 21.87 -12.25 12.45
CA SER A 71 21.25 -11.16 13.22
C SER A 71 20.03 -10.70 12.41
N LYS A 72 18.81 -10.86 12.93
CA LYS A 72 17.61 -10.36 12.23
C LYS A 72 17.58 -8.84 12.32
N HIS A 73 17.58 -8.16 11.17
CA HIS A 73 17.26 -6.73 11.08
C HIS A 73 15.73 -6.57 11.10
N PHE A 74 15.23 -5.66 11.93
CA PHE A 74 13.81 -5.29 11.93
C PHE A 74 13.63 -4.04 11.10
N CYS A 75 12.95 -4.15 9.96
CA CYS A 75 12.63 -3.02 9.08
C CYS A 75 11.15 -2.66 9.23
N GLY A 76 10.84 -1.38 9.39
CA GLY A 76 9.46 -0.91 9.49
C GLY A 76 9.32 0.60 9.31
N ALA A 77 8.12 1.02 8.96
CA ALA A 77 7.75 2.43 8.91
C ALA A 77 7.38 2.93 10.30
N LEU A 78 7.91 4.09 10.69
CA LEU A 78 7.63 4.74 11.96
C LEU A 78 6.23 5.36 11.94
N VAL A 79 5.32 4.84 12.76
CA VAL A 79 3.91 5.26 12.78
C VAL A 79 3.49 6.00 14.05
N HIS A 80 4.27 5.88 15.11
CA HIS A 80 4.05 6.58 16.37
C HIS A 80 5.39 6.80 17.06
N VAL A 81 5.60 7.98 17.62
CA VAL A 81 6.70 8.33 18.53
C VAL A 81 6.09 9.11 19.68
N GLY A 82 6.21 8.61 20.90
CA GLY A 82 5.76 9.27 22.12
C GLY A 82 6.79 10.27 22.64
N ASP A 83 6.46 10.88 23.78
CA ASP A 83 7.32 11.87 24.41
C ASP A 83 8.61 11.25 24.99
N LEU A 84 9.70 12.01 24.93
CA LEU A 84 10.95 11.64 25.60
C LEU A 84 10.78 11.76 27.13
N ILE A 85 10.77 10.63 27.81
CA ILE A 85 10.66 10.57 29.27
C ILE A 85 12.05 10.62 29.90
N VAL A 86 12.23 11.53 30.85
CA VAL A 86 13.47 11.68 31.62
C VAL A 86 13.30 11.04 32.99
N ASN A 87 13.82 9.82 33.16
CA ASN A 87 13.78 9.10 34.42
C ASN A 87 15.06 9.39 35.22
N LYS A 88 14.92 9.92 36.44
CA LYS A 88 16.03 10.04 37.39
C LYS A 88 16.04 8.82 38.29
N THR A 89 17.00 7.91 38.10
CA THR A 89 17.21 6.81 39.05
C THR A 89 18.36 7.15 39.99
N TYR A 90 18.05 7.18 41.28
CA TYR A 90 19.04 7.28 42.35
C TYR A 90 19.72 5.92 42.53
N GLN A 91 21.06 5.87 42.41
CA GLN A 91 21.83 4.66 42.69
C GLN A 91 22.58 4.82 44.03
N PRO A 92 22.06 4.24 45.14
CA PRO A 92 22.66 4.39 46.46
C PRO A 92 24.11 3.89 46.53
N ALA A 93 24.45 2.89 45.73
CA ALA A 93 25.77 2.25 45.72
C ALA A 93 26.86 3.07 45.00
N LYS A 94 26.50 4.11 44.23
CA LYS A 94 27.46 4.88 43.43
C LYS A 94 27.44 6.39 43.69
N GLY A 95 26.51 6.89 44.51
CA GLY A 95 26.50 8.28 44.98
C GLY A 95 26.07 9.33 43.95
N TYR A 96 25.52 8.93 42.80
CA TYR A 96 25.00 9.85 41.77
C TYR A 96 23.66 9.38 41.20
N SER A 97 22.89 10.34 40.64
CA SER A 97 21.69 10.07 39.87
C SER A 97 22.04 9.83 38.40
N THR A 98 21.67 8.66 37.86
CA THR A 98 21.76 8.42 36.41
C THR A 98 20.48 8.91 35.76
N ILE A 99 20.60 9.80 34.78
CA ILE A 99 19.49 10.20 33.92
C ILE A 99 19.30 9.11 32.86
N LEU A 100 18.17 8.42 32.91
CA LEU A 100 17.77 7.43 31.92
C LEU A 100 16.68 8.04 31.05
N TYR A 101 16.97 8.20 29.76
CA TYR A 101 15.97 8.57 28.78
C TYR A 101 15.23 7.31 28.33
N SER A 102 13.91 7.42 28.15
CA SER A 102 13.12 6.39 27.48
C SER A 102 12.09 7.02 26.56
N LEU A 103 11.84 6.41 25.42
CA LEU A 103 10.88 6.88 24.44
C LEU A 103 10.20 5.67 23.78
N GLU A 104 8.88 5.66 23.82
CA GLU A 104 8.07 4.63 23.18
C GLU A 104 7.78 5.01 21.73
N PHE A 105 7.91 4.05 20.83
CA PHE A 105 7.58 4.24 19.43
C PHE A 105 6.95 2.98 18.86
N SER A 106 6.34 3.07 17.68
CA SER A 106 5.79 1.92 16.98
C SER A 106 6.25 1.91 15.54
N LEU A 107 6.62 0.72 15.09
CA LEU A 107 6.86 0.43 13.69
C LEU A 107 5.70 -0.38 13.13
N ILE A 108 5.45 -0.24 11.84
CA ILE A 108 4.67 -1.24 11.10
C ILE A 108 5.58 -1.93 10.10
N ASP A 109 5.58 -3.26 10.13
CA ASP A 109 6.32 -4.09 9.19
C ASP A 109 5.55 -4.29 7.87
N LEU A 110 6.14 -5.05 6.94
CA LEU A 110 5.51 -5.38 5.65
C LEU A 110 4.27 -6.29 5.78
N GLY A 111 4.09 -6.96 6.93
CA GLY A 111 2.91 -7.77 7.25
C GLY A 111 1.79 -6.97 7.91
N TYR A 112 1.89 -5.63 7.98
CA TYR A 112 0.98 -4.75 8.72
C TYR A 112 0.91 -5.03 10.22
N THR A 113 1.90 -5.73 10.76
CA THR A 113 1.97 -5.98 12.20
C THR A 113 2.57 -4.76 12.87
N GLN A 114 1.82 -4.14 13.77
CA GLN A 114 2.35 -3.07 14.60
C GLN A 114 3.31 -3.66 15.63
N VAL A 115 4.56 -3.26 15.55
CA VAL A 115 5.62 -3.64 16.47
C VAL A 115 5.83 -2.49 17.46
N ARG A 116 5.44 -2.71 18.71
CA ARG A 116 5.69 -1.78 19.81
C ARG A 116 7.18 -1.81 20.15
N CYS A 117 7.79 -0.64 20.24
CA CYS A 117 9.21 -0.48 20.50
C CYS A 117 9.47 0.50 21.64
N VAL A 118 10.55 0.28 22.40
CA VAL A 118 11.00 1.19 23.44
C VAL A 118 12.49 1.45 23.28
N ALA A 119 12.84 2.71 23.01
CA ALA A 119 14.22 3.18 22.99
C ALA A 119 14.62 3.70 24.39
N HIS A 120 15.84 3.43 24.80
CA HIS A 120 16.46 3.87 26.04
C HIS A 120 17.80 4.55 25.77
N GLY A 121 18.18 5.46 26.67
CA GLY A 121 19.51 6.08 26.67
C GLY A 121 19.76 6.99 25.46
N ALA A 122 20.97 6.94 24.90
CA ALA A 122 21.37 7.78 23.77
C ALA A 122 20.48 7.60 22.52
N LEU A 123 20.02 6.37 22.24
CA LEU A 123 19.14 6.10 21.10
C LEU A 123 17.76 6.76 21.26
N ALA A 124 17.23 6.85 22.48
CA ALA A 124 15.97 7.55 22.73
C ALA A 124 16.08 9.04 22.35
N ARG A 125 17.23 9.66 22.68
CA ARG A 125 17.51 11.04 22.28
C ARG A 125 17.69 11.19 20.77
N ILE A 126 18.49 10.33 20.14
CA ILE A 126 18.72 10.37 18.69
C ILE A 126 17.39 10.24 17.94
N LEU A 127 16.54 9.30 18.35
CA LEU A 127 15.21 9.13 17.76
C LEU A 127 14.32 10.35 18.00
N ASN A 128 14.32 10.91 19.21
CA ASN A 128 13.55 12.12 19.52
C ASN A 128 14.00 13.32 18.67
N ASP A 129 15.31 13.58 18.63
CA ASP A 129 15.90 14.72 17.92
C ASP A 129 15.67 14.57 16.40
N PHE A 130 15.85 13.36 15.86
CA PHE A 130 15.53 13.06 14.46
C PHE A 130 14.04 13.28 14.17
N TRP A 131 13.14 12.73 15.00
CA TRP A 131 11.69 12.83 14.76
C TRP A 131 11.19 14.27 14.74
N HIS A 132 11.72 15.13 15.61
CA HIS A 132 11.31 16.54 15.69
C HIS A 132 11.97 17.43 14.63
N SER A 133 13.09 17.01 14.04
CA SER A 133 13.78 17.76 12.97
C SER A 133 13.43 17.30 11.56
N ASN A 134 12.90 16.08 11.42
CA ASN A 134 12.64 15.46 10.13
C ASN A 134 11.29 15.88 9.53
N THR A 135 11.28 16.27 8.26
CA THR A 135 10.09 16.69 7.51
C THR A 135 9.55 15.63 6.54
N ALA A 136 10.14 14.42 6.51
CA ALA A 136 9.74 13.36 5.59
C ALA A 136 8.36 12.76 5.95
N ASP A 137 7.54 12.49 4.93
CA ASP A 137 6.15 12.03 5.11
C ASP A 137 6.08 10.62 5.76
N VAL A 138 6.99 9.73 5.37
CA VAL A 138 7.23 8.42 6.00
C VAL A 138 8.72 8.26 6.29
N VAL A 139 9.02 7.90 7.53
CA VAL A 139 10.36 7.49 7.95
C VAL A 139 10.40 5.98 7.97
N VAL A 140 11.19 5.38 7.09
CA VAL A 140 11.50 3.94 7.18
C VAL A 140 12.76 3.81 8.02
N CYS A 141 12.72 2.95 9.03
CA CYS A 141 13.89 2.67 9.83
C CYS A 141 14.22 1.19 9.90
N VAL A 142 15.52 0.92 10.05
CA VAL A 142 16.04 -0.41 10.32
C VAL A 142 16.62 -0.44 11.72
N LEU A 143 16.04 -1.31 12.54
CA LEU A 143 16.48 -1.65 13.88
C LEU A 143 17.49 -2.80 13.79
N ARG A 144 18.72 -2.57 14.27
CA ARG A 144 19.78 -3.59 14.33
C ARG A 144 20.16 -3.91 15.77
N LEU A 145 20.28 -5.20 16.05
CA LEU A 145 20.69 -5.70 17.38
C LEU A 145 19.73 -5.26 18.50
N TRP A 146 18.41 -5.28 18.24
CA TRP A 146 17.39 -4.99 19.25
C TRP A 146 16.91 -6.28 19.93
N ARG A 147 16.57 -6.17 21.22
CA ARG A 147 16.01 -7.28 22.00
C ARG A 147 14.52 -7.41 21.69
N ILE A 148 14.09 -8.64 21.45
CA ILE A 148 12.69 -8.99 21.19
C ILE A 148 12.13 -9.67 22.44
N ASP A 149 11.06 -9.13 23.00
CA ASP A 149 10.36 -9.71 24.14
C ASP A 149 9.08 -10.43 23.68
N TRP A 150 8.88 -11.66 24.16
CA TRP A 150 7.77 -12.56 23.79
C TRP A 150 6.91 -12.89 25.02
N GLY A 151 5.61 -13.02 24.82
CA GLY A 151 4.64 -13.41 25.84
C GLY A 151 3.65 -14.46 25.32
N ALA A 152 2.68 -14.83 26.15
CA ALA A 152 1.70 -15.89 25.86
C ALA A 152 0.84 -15.65 24.60
N GLY A 153 0.85 -14.44 24.03
CA GLY A 153 0.17 -14.06 22.79
C GLY A 153 1.09 -13.68 21.63
N GLY A 154 2.39 -14.01 21.69
CA GLY A 154 3.37 -13.64 20.65
C GLY A 154 4.25 -12.45 21.04
N LEU A 155 4.67 -11.66 20.05
CA LEU A 155 5.58 -10.52 20.21
C LEU A 155 4.92 -9.45 21.10
N THR A 156 5.55 -9.09 22.21
CA THR A 156 4.99 -8.08 23.13
C THR A 156 5.54 -6.69 22.85
N TYR A 157 6.87 -6.55 22.83
CA TYR A 157 7.57 -5.34 22.43
C TYR A 157 9.03 -5.63 22.03
N VAL A 158 9.68 -4.65 21.41
CA VAL A 158 11.09 -4.66 21.02
C VAL A 158 11.80 -3.52 21.76
N THR A 159 12.99 -3.74 22.30
CA THR A 159 13.72 -2.70 23.04
C THR A 159 15.21 -2.73 22.74
N ASN A 160 15.86 -1.57 22.83
CA ASN A 160 17.28 -1.47 22.53
C ASN A 160 18.14 -1.96 23.70
N MET A 161 19.38 -2.27 23.35
CA MET A 161 20.48 -2.51 24.27
C MET A 161 21.40 -1.29 24.17
N GLU A 162 21.52 -0.54 25.26
CA GLU A 162 22.31 0.68 25.29
C GLU A 162 23.77 0.40 24.89
N GLY A 163 24.31 1.23 23.99
CA GLY A 163 25.68 1.08 23.45
C GLY A 163 25.86 0.02 22.35
N VAL A 164 24.82 -0.76 22.02
CA VAL A 164 24.91 -1.88 21.06
C VAL A 164 23.90 -1.79 19.94
N SER A 165 22.65 -1.42 20.24
CA SER A 165 21.62 -1.33 19.21
C SER A 165 21.82 -0.09 18.33
N GLU A 166 21.44 -0.23 17.07
CA GLU A 166 21.44 0.87 16.11
C GLU A 166 20.03 1.06 15.54
N ILE A 167 19.71 2.31 15.22
CA ILE A 167 18.55 2.67 14.41
C ILE A 167 19.05 3.48 13.21
N LEU A 168 18.73 3.01 12.02
CA LEU A 168 19.08 3.67 10.77
C LEU A 168 17.81 4.26 10.17
N PHE A 169 17.79 5.56 9.93
CA PHE A 169 16.65 6.27 9.34
C PHE A 169 16.91 6.53 7.87
N ASP A 170 15.99 6.08 7.00
CA ASP A 170 15.95 6.40 5.58
C ASP A 170 17.26 6.22 4.78
N THR A 171 18.16 5.38 5.28
CA THR A 171 19.45 5.08 4.63
C THR A 171 19.25 4.32 3.32
N ASP A 172 20.16 4.52 2.36
CA ASP A 172 20.22 3.78 1.09
C ASP A 172 20.75 2.35 1.26
N ILE A 173 20.05 1.57 2.07
CA ILE A 173 20.30 0.14 2.21
C ILE A 173 19.22 -0.67 1.49
N PRO A 174 19.54 -1.85 0.93
CA PRO A 174 18.61 -2.66 0.16
C PRO A 174 17.28 -2.92 0.87
N GLU A 175 17.27 -3.08 2.19
CA GLU A 175 16.07 -3.35 2.98
C GLU A 175 15.12 -2.14 3.04
N ILE A 176 15.65 -0.92 3.13
CA ILE A 176 14.84 0.30 3.10
C ILE A 176 14.34 0.57 1.68
N GLN A 177 15.20 0.37 0.68
CA GLN A 177 14.80 0.51 -0.73
C GLN A 177 13.71 -0.50 -1.10
N PHE A 178 13.84 -1.75 -0.65
CA PHE A 178 12.81 -2.76 -0.78
C PHE A 178 11.53 -2.35 -0.06
N PHE A 179 11.60 -1.88 1.18
CA PHE A 179 10.44 -1.44 1.95
C PHE A 179 9.72 -0.25 1.30
N LYS A 180 10.45 0.77 0.83
CA LYS A 180 9.93 1.93 0.10
C LYS A 180 9.32 1.54 -1.26
N SER A 181 9.87 0.53 -1.92
CA SER A 181 9.31 0.00 -3.17
C SER A 181 7.98 -0.73 -2.97
N GLN A 182 7.62 -1.11 -1.74
CA GLN A 182 6.33 -1.73 -1.46
C GLN A 182 5.21 -0.68 -1.43
N ARG A 183 4.12 -0.95 -2.17
CA ARG A 183 2.89 -0.12 -2.23
C ARG A 183 2.19 0.12 -0.88
N LEU A 184 2.70 -0.44 0.22
CA LEU A 184 2.11 -0.43 1.56
C LEU A 184 2.26 0.90 2.30
N VAL A 185 3.29 1.70 2.00
CA VAL A 185 3.64 2.89 2.78
C VAL A 185 2.48 3.89 2.88
N SER A 186 1.65 4.02 1.84
CA SER A 186 0.46 4.87 1.85
C SER A 186 -0.69 4.37 2.73
N LYS A 187 -0.81 3.05 2.96
CA LYS A 187 -1.80 2.44 3.87
C LYS A 187 -1.43 2.61 5.34
N LEU A 188 -0.16 2.89 5.65
CA LEU A 188 0.38 3.01 7.01
C LEU A 188 0.28 4.43 7.59
N MET A 189 -0.18 5.41 6.79
CA MET A 189 -0.36 6.78 7.28
C MET A 189 -1.54 6.85 8.26
N PRO A 190 -1.31 7.25 9.53
CA PRO A 190 -2.40 7.57 10.46
C PRO A 190 -3.35 8.60 9.85
N SER A 191 -4.64 8.57 10.21
CA SER A 191 -5.66 9.50 9.66
C SER A 191 -5.25 10.96 9.78
N TRP A 192 -4.66 11.37 10.91
CA TRP A 192 -4.17 12.73 11.13
C TRP A 192 -3.02 13.12 10.17
N LYS A 193 -2.18 12.17 9.73
CA LYS A 193 -1.15 12.41 8.71
C LYS A 193 -1.74 12.50 7.31
N ARG A 194 -2.79 11.73 7.00
CA ARG A 194 -3.54 11.91 5.75
C ARG A 194 -4.19 13.29 5.71
N GLU A 195 -4.81 13.72 6.81
CA GLU A 195 -5.36 15.08 6.93
C GLU A 195 -4.27 16.16 6.82
N ALA A 196 -3.09 15.96 7.40
CA ALA A 196 -1.96 16.87 7.24
C ALA A 196 -1.40 16.90 5.81
N GLU A 197 -1.34 15.76 5.13
CA GLU A 197 -0.92 15.68 3.73
C GLU A 197 -1.97 16.30 2.79
N VAL A 198 -3.26 16.08 3.03
CA VAL A 198 -4.34 16.77 2.32
C VAL A 198 -4.20 18.28 2.50
N LYS A 199 -3.92 18.76 3.72
CA LYS A 199 -3.65 20.18 3.98
C LYS A 199 -2.38 20.69 3.31
N LYS A 200 -1.36 19.84 3.15
CA LYS A 200 -0.08 20.19 2.50
C LYS A 200 -0.16 20.21 0.97
N LEU A 201 -0.91 19.28 0.38
CA LEU A 201 -1.07 19.14 -1.08
C LEU A 201 -2.25 19.95 -1.62
N GLY A 202 -3.28 20.19 -0.81
CA GLY A 202 -4.49 20.89 -1.22
C GLY A 202 -5.39 20.12 -2.20
N TYR A 203 -5.15 18.82 -2.41
CA TYR A 203 -5.85 18.03 -3.42
C TYR A 203 -7.32 17.78 -3.08
N LYS A 204 -8.23 18.22 -3.94
CA LYS A 204 -9.66 17.95 -3.83
C LYS A 204 -10.19 17.26 -5.07
N ILE A 205 -11.13 16.35 -4.87
CA ILE A 205 -11.85 15.68 -5.95
C ILE A 205 -13.34 15.93 -5.80
N TYR A 206 -13.90 16.70 -6.71
CA TYR A 206 -15.34 16.85 -6.84
C TYR A 206 -15.88 15.73 -7.72
N GLY A 207 -16.60 14.78 -7.14
CA GLY A 207 -17.06 13.61 -7.87
C GLY A 207 -18.03 12.75 -7.10
N HIS A 208 -18.22 11.53 -7.60
CA HIS A 208 -19.09 10.54 -6.96
C HIS A 208 -18.41 9.17 -7.03
N PRO A 209 -18.35 8.38 -5.94
CA PRO A 209 -17.56 7.15 -5.87
C PRO A 209 -18.08 5.99 -6.74
N PHE A 210 -19.27 6.15 -7.34
CA PHE A 210 -19.81 5.25 -8.37
C PHE A 210 -19.53 5.71 -9.81
N SER A 211 -18.96 6.90 -10.02
CA SER A 211 -18.60 7.35 -11.37
C SER A 211 -17.34 6.64 -11.83
N THR A 212 -17.38 6.04 -13.02
CA THR A 212 -16.22 5.41 -13.68
C THR A 212 -15.03 6.37 -13.76
N ASN A 213 -15.29 7.59 -14.22
CA ASN A 213 -14.27 8.62 -14.38
C ASN A 213 -13.71 9.11 -13.04
N THR A 214 -14.53 9.16 -11.98
CA THR A 214 -14.03 9.45 -10.62
C THR A 214 -13.11 8.33 -10.14
N ARG A 215 -13.50 7.07 -10.30
CA ARG A 215 -12.67 5.91 -9.94
C ARG A 215 -11.34 5.87 -10.70
N ARG A 216 -11.28 6.39 -11.93
CA ARG A 216 -10.03 6.53 -12.69
C ARG A 216 -9.02 7.43 -11.95
N ILE A 217 -9.48 8.56 -11.40
CA ILE A 217 -8.62 9.46 -10.60
C ILE A 217 -8.23 8.79 -9.28
N LEU A 218 -9.19 8.12 -8.62
CA LEU A 218 -8.89 7.40 -7.38
C LEU A 218 -7.80 6.34 -7.61
N ALA A 219 -7.87 5.61 -8.71
CA ALA A 219 -6.87 4.59 -9.04
C ALA A 219 -5.47 5.19 -9.08
N ILE A 220 -5.26 6.31 -9.76
CA ILE A 220 -3.92 6.92 -9.84
C ILE A 220 -3.46 7.50 -8.51
N LEU A 221 -4.33 8.21 -7.78
CA LEU A 221 -3.96 8.76 -6.47
C LEU A 221 -3.51 7.65 -5.53
N LEU A 222 -4.20 6.51 -5.55
CA LEU A 222 -3.86 5.35 -4.74
C LEU A 222 -2.61 4.61 -5.23
N GLU A 223 -2.37 4.52 -6.54
CA GLU A 223 -1.12 4.00 -7.11
C GLU A 223 0.09 4.87 -6.77
N LYS A 224 -0.13 6.19 -6.63
CA LYS A 224 0.87 7.18 -6.20
C LYS A 224 0.93 7.33 -4.68
N GLY A 225 0.00 6.73 -3.95
CA GLY A 225 -0.10 6.84 -2.50
C GLY A 225 -0.37 8.25 -2.00
N LEU A 226 -1.10 9.06 -2.77
CA LEU A 226 -1.43 10.46 -2.49
C LEU A 226 -2.75 10.56 -1.71
N SER A 227 -2.77 11.39 -0.68
CA SER A 227 -4.01 11.76 0.02
C SER A 227 -4.79 12.85 -0.74
N TYR A 228 -6.11 12.87 -0.55
CA TYR A 228 -7.03 13.81 -1.19
C TYR A 228 -8.26 14.06 -0.32
N GLU A 229 -8.92 15.20 -0.53
CA GLU A 229 -10.23 15.52 0.01
C GLU A 229 -11.34 15.11 -0.98
N PRO A 230 -12.20 14.15 -0.64
CA PRO A 230 -13.34 13.78 -1.46
C PRO A 230 -14.53 14.73 -1.23
N ILE A 231 -14.98 15.41 -2.29
CA ILE A 231 -16.16 16.28 -2.29
C ILE A 231 -17.25 15.60 -3.10
N THR A 232 -18.28 15.12 -2.42
CA THR A 232 -19.36 14.37 -3.06
C THR A 232 -20.28 15.31 -3.82
N VAL A 233 -20.48 15.04 -5.11
CA VAL A 233 -21.43 15.72 -5.98
C VAL A 233 -22.66 14.83 -6.16
N ASP A 234 -23.83 15.33 -5.79
CA ASP A 234 -25.09 14.63 -5.95
C ASP A 234 -25.54 14.63 -7.42
N LEU A 235 -25.14 13.56 -8.11
CA LEU A 235 -25.53 13.32 -9.49
C LEU A 235 -27.04 13.11 -9.62
N LYS A 236 -27.73 12.62 -8.59
CA LYS A 236 -29.17 12.30 -8.60
C LYS A 236 -30.04 13.55 -8.56
N SER A 237 -29.60 14.62 -7.88
CA SER A 237 -30.31 15.91 -7.87
C SER A 237 -29.83 16.88 -8.95
N GLY A 238 -28.87 16.44 -9.78
CA GLY A 238 -28.37 17.22 -10.91
C GLY A 238 -27.44 18.33 -10.46
N GLU A 239 -26.78 18.18 -9.30
CA GLU A 239 -25.89 19.21 -8.74
C GLU A 239 -24.79 19.62 -9.72
N HIS A 240 -24.22 18.63 -10.43
CA HIS A 240 -23.25 18.81 -11.50
C HIS A 240 -23.71 19.69 -12.70
N LYS A 241 -25.01 20.03 -12.77
CA LYS A 241 -25.58 20.90 -13.81
C LYS A 241 -25.96 22.29 -13.30
N ARG A 242 -25.73 22.58 -12.02
CA ARG A 242 -26.04 23.88 -11.41
C ARG A 242 -24.83 24.80 -11.49
N GLU A 243 -25.09 26.12 -11.50
CA GLU A 243 -24.06 27.15 -11.70
C GLU A 243 -22.84 27.00 -10.78
N ALA A 244 -23.06 26.65 -9.52
CA ALA A 244 -21.98 26.42 -8.56
C ALA A 244 -20.97 25.36 -9.06
N PHE A 245 -21.45 24.25 -9.64
CA PHE A 245 -20.57 23.22 -10.19
C PHE A 245 -20.09 23.58 -11.61
N LEU A 246 -20.91 24.24 -12.42
CA LEU A 246 -20.52 24.69 -13.76
C LEU A 246 -19.33 25.66 -13.74
N SER A 247 -19.19 26.44 -12.65
CA SER A 247 -18.01 27.27 -12.41
C SER A 247 -16.71 26.47 -12.24
N LEU A 248 -16.81 25.20 -11.86
CA LEU A 248 -15.67 24.26 -11.73
C LEU A 248 -15.44 23.49 -13.03
N ASN A 249 -16.51 23.06 -13.70
CA ASN A 249 -16.45 22.40 -15.00
C ASN A 249 -17.61 22.88 -15.88
N PRO A 250 -17.35 23.65 -16.96
CA PRO A 250 -18.39 24.21 -17.82
C PRO A 250 -19.20 23.15 -18.58
N PHE A 251 -18.69 21.93 -18.72
CA PHE A 251 -19.40 20.80 -19.32
C PHE A 251 -20.38 20.12 -18.34
N GLY A 252 -20.32 20.50 -17.06
CA GLY A 252 -21.16 19.96 -16.00
C GLY A 252 -21.01 18.47 -15.86
N GLN A 253 -19.77 17.97 -15.80
CA GLN A 253 -19.45 16.55 -15.66
C GLN A 253 -18.50 16.34 -14.48
N VAL A 254 -18.64 15.21 -13.80
CA VAL A 254 -17.66 14.75 -12.81
C VAL A 254 -16.66 13.80 -13.48
N PRO A 255 -15.42 13.73 -12.98
CA PRO A 255 -14.85 14.47 -11.84
C PRO A 255 -14.23 15.84 -12.20
N VAL A 256 -14.04 16.68 -11.17
CA VAL A 256 -13.09 17.82 -11.17
C VAL A 256 -12.02 17.56 -10.12
N PHE A 257 -10.78 17.91 -10.45
CA PHE A 257 -9.63 17.85 -9.57
C PHE A 257 -9.10 19.27 -9.32
N GLU A 258 -8.89 19.62 -8.06
CA GLU A 258 -8.26 20.86 -7.63
C GLU A 258 -6.92 20.54 -7.00
N ASP A 259 -5.88 21.16 -7.54
CA ASP A 259 -4.55 21.35 -6.97
C ASP A 259 -4.43 22.87 -6.76
N GLU A 260 -3.77 23.34 -5.69
CA GLU A 260 -3.69 24.76 -5.33
C GLU A 260 -3.39 25.69 -6.53
N ASN A 261 -2.63 25.17 -7.50
CA ASN A 261 -2.21 25.90 -8.70
C ASN A 261 -3.14 25.72 -9.91
N VAL A 262 -3.88 24.62 -10.00
CA VAL A 262 -4.66 24.26 -11.20
C VAL A 262 -5.97 23.57 -10.86
N LYS A 263 -7.01 23.91 -11.63
CA LYS A 263 -8.30 23.20 -11.64
C LYS A 263 -8.45 22.47 -12.95
N LEU A 264 -8.59 21.16 -12.89
CA LEU A 264 -8.64 20.29 -14.05
C LEU A 264 -9.95 19.49 -14.06
N PHE A 265 -10.53 19.35 -15.24
CA PHE A 265 -11.57 18.37 -15.57
C PHE A 265 -11.01 17.47 -16.69
N GLU A 266 -11.79 16.47 -17.12
CA GLU A 266 -11.32 15.32 -17.93
C GLU A 266 -10.40 14.36 -17.16
N SER A 267 -10.97 13.22 -16.75
CA SER A 267 -10.25 12.25 -15.90
C SER A 267 -8.94 11.73 -16.49
N ARG A 268 -8.84 11.56 -17.82
CA ARG A 268 -7.59 11.14 -18.48
C ARG A 268 -6.51 12.22 -18.39
N ALA A 269 -6.88 13.49 -18.60
CA ALA A 269 -5.97 14.62 -18.45
C ALA A 269 -5.50 14.78 -17.00
N ILE A 270 -6.42 14.64 -16.03
CA ILE A 270 -6.08 14.66 -14.61
C ILE A 270 -5.10 13.54 -14.25
N THR A 271 -5.32 12.31 -14.75
CA THR A 271 -4.38 11.22 -14.47
C THR A 271 -3.00 11.45 -15.10
N GLN A 272 -2.93 12.08 -16.28
CA GLN A 272 -1.63 12.43 -16.89
C GLN A 272 -0.91 13.51 -16.07
N TYR A 273 -1.63 14.55 -15.62
CA TYR A 273 -1.09 15.60 -14.75
C TYR A 273 -0.51 15.01 -13.46
N ILE A 274 -1.27 14.19 -12.73
CA ILE A 274 -0.82 13.56 -11.48
C ILE A 274 0.36 12.63 -11.73
N ALA A 275 0.34 11.85 -12.82
CA ALA A 275 1.45 10.95 -13.15
C ALA A 275 2.74 11.71 -13.47
N TYR A 276 2.64 12.85 -14.16
CA TYR A 276 3.78 13.72 -14.47
C TYR A 276 4.35 14.37 -13.20
N LEU A 277 3.48 15.03 -12.41
CA LEU A 277 3.86 15.76 -11.21
C LEU A 277 4.49 14.84 -10.15
N HIS A 278 3.97 13.61 -10.04
CA HIS A 278 4.43 12.61 -9.07
C HIS A 278 5.19 11.46 -9.73
N SER A 279 6.01 11.75 -10.74
CA SER A 279 6.78 10.74 -11.48
C SER A 279 7.70 9.91 -10.56
N ALA A 280 8.35 10.55 -9.58
CA ALA A 280 9.25 9.88 -8.63
C ALA A 280 8.53 9.14 -7.47
N ARG A 281 7.19 9.24 -7.36
CA ARG A 281 6.42 8.67 -6.25
C ARG A 281 5.55 7.51 -6.72
N GLY A 282 5.48 6.44 -5.93
CA GLY A 282 4.59 5.29 -6.16
C GLY A 282 4.85 4.56 -7.48
N THR A 283 3.81 3.95 -8.05
CA THR A 283 3.94 3.22 -9.32
C THR A 283 4.31 4.17 -10.46
N GLN A 284 5.28 3.80 -11.30
CA GLN A 284 5.61 4.54 -12.50
C GLN A 284 4.55 4.31 -13.59
N LEU A 285 3.69 5.31 -13.83
CA LEU A 285 2.51 5.19 -14.70
C LEU A 285 2.67 5.88 -16.05
N LEU A 286 3.61 6.81 -16.14
CA LEU A 286 4.07 7.44 -17.38
C LEU A 286 5.58 7.20 -17.45
N SER A 287 6.04 6.42 -18.43
CA SER A 287 7.48 6.32 -18.69
C SER A 287 7.88 7.40 -19.69
N LEU A 288 8.72 8.34 -19.23
CA LEU A 288 9.29 9.42 -20.02
C LEU A 288 10.75 9.12 -20.40
N GLU A 289 11.15 7.85 -20.38
CA GLU A 289 12.53 7.41 -20.60
C GLU A 289 13.01 7.63 -22.04
N SER A 290 12.10 7.59 -23.01
CA SER A 290 12.40 7.86 -24.42
C SER A 290 11.19 8.39 -25.19
N GLU A 291 11.46 9.03 -26.33
CA GLU A 291 10.43 9.53 -27.26
C GLU A 291 9.55 8.38 -27.78
N GLU A 292 10.13 7.22 -28.05
CA GLU A 292 9.41 6.02 -28.54
C GLU A 292 8.46 5.46 -27.49
N THR A 293 8.88 5.46 -26.22
CA THR A 293 8.07 4.97 -25.10
C THR A 293 6.87 5.90 -24.88
N LEU A 294 7.11 7.21 -24.90
CA LEU A 294 6.06 8.21 -24.80
C LEU A 294 5.07 8.09 -25.97
N ALA A 295 5.56 7.98 -27.21
CA ALA A 295 4.72 7.82 -28.40
C ALA A 295 3.84 6.56 -28.32
N THR A 296 4.42 5.44 -27.85
CA THR A 296 3.69 4.18 -27.66
C THR A 296 2.61 4.31 -26.60
N LEU A 297 2.93 4.92 -25.45
CA LEU A 297 1.96 5.14 -24.38
C LEU A 297 0.80 6.03 -24.84
N THR A 298 1.11 7.16 -25.48
CA THR A 298 0.09 8.07 -26.00
C THR A 298 -0.79 7.39 -27.02
N MET A 299 -0.22 6.67 -27.99
CA MET A 299 -1.00 5.92 -28.98
C MET A 299 -1.98 4.94 -28.31
N TRP A 300 -1.53 4.16 -27.32
CA TRP A 300 -2.39 3.20 -26.65
C TRP A 300 -3.43 3.83 -25.70
N MET A 301 -3.15 5.00 -25.12
CA MET A 301 -4.17 5.79 -24.41
C MET A 301 -5.26 6.28 -25.36
N GLU A 302 -4.90 6.75 -26.55
CA GLU A 302 -5.86 7.15 -27.59
C GLU A 302 -6.67 5.96 -28.12
N ILE A 303 -6.04 4.79 -28.28
CA ILE A 303 -6.75 3.54 -28.63
C ILE A 303 -7.76 3.18 -27.54
N GLU A 304 -7.40 3.27 -26.25
CA GLU A 304 -8.36 3.06 -25.16
C GLU A 304 -9.55 4.03 -25.28
N ALA A 305 -9.28 5.33 -25.41
CA ALA A 305 -10.30 6.37 -25.42
C ALA A 305 -11.24 6.30 -26.63
N HIS A 306 -10.73 5.89 -27.80
CA HIS A 306 -11.47 5.97 -29.06
C HIS A 306 -11.89 4.62 -29.65
N GLN A 307 -11.28 3.52 -29.24
CA GLN A 307 -11.64 2.18 -29.72
C GLN A 307 -12.29 1.34 -28.63
N PHE A 308 -11.79 1.38 -27.38
CA PHE A 308 -12.35 0.58 -26.29
C PHE A 308 -13.52 1.26 -25.57
N ASP A 309 -13.30 2.47 -25.04
CA ASP A 309 -14.24 3.19 -24.18
C ASP A 309 -15.62 3.44 -24.82
N PRO A 310 -15.75 3.77 -26.13
CA PRO A 310 -17.07 4.02 -26.70
C PRO A 310 -18.02 2.82 -26.64
N PHE A 311 -17.48 1.60 -26.74
CA PHE A 311 -18.27 0.37 -26.59
C PHE A 311 -18.42 0.00 -25.11
N ALA A 312 -17.33 0.03 -24.35
CA ALA A 312 -17.33 -0.38 -22.95
C ALA A 312 -18.21 0.51 -22.05
N SER A 313 -18.18 1.83 -22.26
CA SER A 313 -19.02 2.79 -21.52
C SER A 313 -20.49 2.67 -21.89
N ARG A 314 -20.81 2.42 -23.16
CA ARG A 314 -22.19 2.19 -23.63
C ARG A 314 -22.76 0.90 -23.04
N LEU A 315 -21.97 -0.17 -22.99
CA LEU A 315 -22.36 -1.42 -22.32
C LEU A 315 -22.57 -1.21 -20.81
N THR A 316 -21.63 -0.53 -20.15
CA THR A 316 -21.77 -0.14 -18.74
C THR A 316 -23.05 0.67 -18.50
N TRP A 317 -23.35 1.62 -19.37
CA TRP A 317 -24.57 2.42 -19.30
C TRP A 317 -25.83 1.56 -19.40
N GLU A 318 -25.91 0.73 -20.43
CA GLU A 318 -27.08 -0.11 -20.72
C GLU A 318 -27.31 -1.21 -19.69
N GLN A 319 -26.25 -1.88 -19.23
CA GLN A 319 -26.37 -3.09 -18.41
C GLN A 319 -26.21 -2.83 -16.91
N VAL A 320 -25.61 -1.70 -16.50
CA VAL A 320 -25.39 -1.39 -15.08
C VAL A 320 -26.13 -0.12 -14.68
N ILE A 321 -25.89 0.99 -15.37
CA ILE A 321 -26.38 2.29 -14.92
C ILE A 321 -27.90 2.42 -15.10
N LYS A 322 -28.43 2.08 -16.27
CA LYS A 322 -29.88 2.13 -16.54
C LYS A 322 -30.70 1.33 -15.51
N PRO A 323 -30.37 0.05 -15.21
CA PRO A 323 -31.07 -0.71 -14.17
C PRO A 323 -31.05 -0.05 -12.79
N ILE A 324 -29.94 0.57 -12.38
CA ILE A 324 -29.84 1.30 -11.10
C ILE A 324 -30.84 2.46 -11.04
N TYR A 325 -31.11 3.10 -12.18
CA TYR A 325 -32.11 4.16 -12.31
C TYR A 325 -33.52 3.65 -12.65
N GLY A 326 -33.74 2.34 -12.72
CA GLY A 326 -35.03 1.74 -13.09
C GLY A 326 -35.39 1.94 -14.57
N LEU A 327 -34.41 2.19 -15.43
CA LEU A 327 -34.56 2.26 -16.89
C LEU A 327 -34.33 0.88 -17.51
N GLU A 328 -35.02 0.61 -18.62
CA GLU A 328 -34.86 -0.63 -19.37
C GLU A 328 -33.57 -0.64 -20.22
N THR A 329 -32.85 -1.76 -20.16
CA THR A 329 -31.71 -2.07 -21.02
C THR A 329 -32.16 -2.22 -22.47
N ASP A 330 -31.49 -1.52 -23.39
CA ASP A 330 -31.71 -1.70 -24.83
C ASP A 330 -30.80 -2.83 -25.35
N HIS A 331 -31.37 -4.01 -25.53
CA HIS A 331 -30.62 -5.19 -25.96
C HIS A 331 -30.06 -5.08 -27.40
N ALA A 332 -30.63 -4.25 -28.26
CA ALA A 332 -30.07 -4.03 -29.60
C ALA A 332 -28.76 -3.22 -29.50
N VAL A 333 -28.77 -2.18 -28.67
CA VAL A 333 -27.56 -1.37 -28.37
C VAL A 333 -26.49 -2.22 -27.69
N VAL A 334 -26.87 -3.09 -26.76
CA VAL A 334 -25.93 -4.04 -26.14
C VAL A 334 -25.28 -4.93 -27.20
N LYS A 335 -26.08 -5.56 -28.07
CA LYS A 335 -25.56 -6.46 -29.11
C LYS A 335 -24.61 -5.75 -30.08
N GLU A 336 -24.97 -4.55 -30.54
CA GLU A 336 -24.11 -3.73 -31.40
C GLU A 336 -22.78 -3.40 -30.72
N SER A 337 -22.85 -2.99 -29.45
CA SER A 337 -21.67 -2.60 -28.68
C SER A 337 -20.77 -3.79 -28.36
N GLU A 338 -21.34 -4.96 -28.11
CA GLU A 338 -20.58 -6.21 -27.93
C GLU A 338 -19.82 -6.59 -29.20
N VAL A 339 -20.41 -6.44 -30.39
CA VAL A 339 -19.71 -6.69 -31.67
C VAL A 339 -18.54 -5.73 -31.86
N GLY A 340 -18.71 -4.45 -31.50
CA GLY A 340 -17.63 -3.47 -31.55
C GLY A 340 -16.50 -3.81 -30.57
N LEU A 341 -16.84 -4.06 -29.31
CA LEU A 341 -15.90 -4.43 -28.27
C LEU A 341 -15.15 -5.73 -28.61
N GLU A 342 -15.83 -6.71 -29.21
CA GLU A 342 -15.23 -7.98 -29.61
C GLU A 342 -14.06 -7.78 -30.58
N LYS A 343 -14.22 -6.89 -31.57
CA LYS A 343 -13.16 -6.56 -32.53
C LYS A 343 -11.94 -5.97 -31.85
N VAL A 344 -12.15 -5.07 -30.89
CA VAL A 344 -11.09 -4.43 -30.11
C VAL A 344 -10.35 -5.46 -29.26
N LEU A 345 -11.09 -6.31 -28.54
CA LEU A 345 -10.51 -7.34 -27.69
C LEU A 345 -9.74 -8.40 -28.50
N ASN A 346 -10.12 -8.67 -29.75
CA ASN A 346 -9.33 -9.52 -30.65
C ASN A 346 -7.97 -8.91 -31.02
N VAL A 347 -7.88 -7.58 -31.14
CA VAL A 347 -6.59 -6.88 -31.30
C VAL A 347 -5.79 -6.97 -30.01
N TYR A 348 -6.43 -6.79 -28.86
CA TYR A 348 -5.77 -6.85 -27.55
C TYR A 348 -5.22 -8.26 -27.26
N GLU A 349 -5.95 -9.32 -27.59
CA GLU A 349 -5.51 -10.71 -27.42
C GLU A 349 -4.21 -11.02 -28.21
N LYS A 350 -4.03 -10.38 -29.37
CA LYS A 350 -2.78 -10.46 -30.14
C LYS A 350 -1.69 -9.65 -29.45
N ARG A 351 -1.97 -8.40 -29.11
CA ARG A 351 -1.01 -7.49 -28.46
C ARG A 351 -0.46 -8.06 -27.15
N LEU A 352 -1.33 -8.62 -26.32
CA LEU A 352 -0.96 -9.24 -25.05
C LEU A 352 -0.19 -10.57 -25.21
N GLY A 353 -0.07 -11.06 -26.45
CA GLY A 353 0.87 -12.13 -26.80
C GLY A 353 2.31 -11.65 -27.03
N GLU A 354 2.49 -10.35 -27.26
CA GLU A 354 3.80 -9.73 -27.52
C GLU A 354 4.35 -8.99 -26.28
N SER A 355 3.45 -8.51 -25.43
CA SER A 355 3.82 -7.75 -24.23
C SER A 355 2.88 -8.05 -23.07
N ARG A 356 3.38 -7.94 -21.85
CA ARG A 356 2.60 -8.24 -20.64
C ARG A 356 1.43 -7.28 -20.44
N PHE A 357 1.60 -6.00 -20.79
CA PHE A 357 0.57 -4.97 -20.76
C PHE A 357 0.41 -4.36 -22.16
N LEU A 358 -0.63 -3.55 -22.36
CA LEU A 358 -0.99 -3.09 -23.70
C LEU A 358 0.10 -2.23 -24.34
N ALA A 359 0.67 -1.30 -23.57
CA ALA A 359 1.73 -0.44 -24.08
C ALA A 359 3.10 -1.13 -24.03
N CYS A 360 3.45 -1.76 -22.91
CA CYS A 360 4.78 -2.29 -22.66
C CYS A 360 4.75 -3.41 -21.59
N ASN A 361 5.92 -3.81 -21.08
CA ASN A 361 6.02 -4.91 -20.09
C ASN A 361 5.75 -4.46 -18.64
N THR A 362 5.35 -3.22 -18.43
CA THR A 362 5.00 -2.66 -17.11
C THR A 362 3.61 -2.01 -17.14
N PHE A 363 2.92 -2.01 -16.00
CA PHE A 363 1.61 -1.38 -15.85
C PHE A 363 1.70 0.14 -15.96
N THR A 364 0.89 0.76 -16.82
CA THR A 364 0.91 2.21 -17.07
C THR A 364 -0.48 2.85 -17.02
N LEU A 365 -0.58 4.15 -17.33
CA LEU A 365 -1.86 4.83 -17.50
C LEU A 365 -2.77 4.14 -18.53
N VAL A 366 -2.20 3.54 -19.58
CA VAL A 366 -2.95 2.79 -20.59
C VAL A 366 -3.80 1.72 -19.92
N ASP A 367 -3.19 0.86 -19.11
CA ASP A 367 -3.91 -0.23 -18.43
C ASP A 367 -4.85 0.32 -17.36
N LEU A 368 -4.43 1.35 -16.62
CA LEU A 368 -5.22 2.02 -15.59
C LEU A 368 -6.53 2.60 -16.17
N HIS A 369 -6.49 3.17 -17.37
CA HIS A 369 -7.66 3.82 -17.98
C HIS A 369 -8.79 2.83 -18.31
N HIS A 370 -8.47 1.56 -18.54
CA HIS A 370 -9.43 0.48 -18.82
C HIS A 370 -10.19 0.01 -17.56
N LEU A 371 -9.57 0.13 -16.37
CA LEU A 371 -10.08 -0.42 -15.11
C LEU A 371 -11.55 -0.08 -14.80
N PRO A 372 -12.01 1.18 -14.92
CA PRO A 372 -13.34 1.53 -14.45
C PRO A 372 -14.47 0.84 -15.20
N ASN A 373 -14.42 0.79 -16.54
CA ASN A 373 -15.44 0.10 -17.31
C ASN A 373 -15.29 -1.42 -17.18
N LEU A 374 -14.06 -1.95 -17.20
CA LEU A 374 -13.83 -3.39 -17.00
C LEU A 374 -14.46 -3.90 -15.69
N GLN A 375 -14.27 -3.18 -14.59
CA GLN A 375 -14.85 -3.53 -13.30
C GLN A 375 -16.37 -3.67 -13.34
N TYR A 376 -17.06 -2.82 -14.10
CA TYR A 376 -18.51 -2.93 -14.26
C TYR A 376 -18.89 -4.07 -15.21
N LEU A 377 -18.19 -4.20 -16.34
CA LEU A 377 -18.48 -5.25 -17.31
C LEU A 377 -18.27 -6.66 -16.76
N LEU A 378 -17.32 -6.85 -15.82
CA LEU A 378 -17.10 -8.11 -15.12
C LEU A 378 -18.33 -8.58 -14.31
N GLU A 379 -19.22 -7.66 -13.94
CA GLU A 379 -20.48 -7.95 -13.23
C GLU A 379 -21.68 -8.12 -14.19
N THR A 380 -21.44 -8.20 -15.50
CA THR A 380 -22.48 -8.32 -16.53
C THR A 380 -22.26 -9.57 -17.39
N PRO A 381 -23.27 -10.00 -18.18
CA PRO A 381 -23.08 -11.08 -19.15
C PRO A 381 -21.97 -10.83 -20.18
N THR A 382 -21.61 -9.56 -20.43
CA THR A 382 -20.56 -9.17 -21.38
C THR A 382 -19.17 -9.62 -20.94
N LYS A 383 -18.95 -9.95 -19.66
CA LYS A 383 -17.68 -10.51 -19.16
C LYS A 383 -17.18 -11.71 -19.96
N ARG A 384 -18.08 -12.48 -20.59
CA ARG A 384 -17.73 -13.59 -21.50
C ARG A 384 -16.77 -13.17 -22.62
N LEU A 385 -16.86 -11.94 -23.11
CA LEU A 385 -15.94 -11.43 -24.13
C LEU A 385 -14.51 -11.27 -23.58
N LEU A 386 -14.37 -10.99 -22.29
CA LEU A 386 -13.06 -10.90 -21.62
C LEU A 386 -12.55 -12.31 -21.29
N GLU A 387 -13.42 -13.16 -20.71
CA GLU A 387 -13.08 -14.49 -20.22
C GLU A 387 -12.72 -15.50 -21.33
N ASN A 388 -13.33 -15.37 -22.52
CA ASN A 388 -13.09 -16.25 -23.67
C ASN A 388 -11.73 -16.01 -24.37
N ARG A 389 -10.98 -15.00 -23.94
CA ARG A 389 -9.70 -14.58 -24.52
C ARG A 389 -8.62 -14.75 -23.45
N PRO A 390 -7.84 -15.84 -23.46
CA PRO A 390 -6.95 -16.19 -22.35
C PRO A 390 -5.99 -15.08 -21.94
N ARG A 391 -5.37 -14.37 -22.88
CA ARG A 391 -4.40 -13.32 -22.55
C ARG A 391 -5.08 -12.06 -22.06
N VAL A 392 -6.18 -11.65 -22.68
CA VAL A 392 -7.04 -10.57 -22.18
C VAL A 392 -7.51 -10.89 -20.76
N ARG A 393 -8.01 -12.10 -20.51
CA ARG A 393 -8.44 -12.53 -19.17
C ARG A 393 -7.31 -12.40 -18.16
N MET A 394 -6.13 -12.94 -18.46
CA MET A 394 -4.97 -12.83 -17.57
C MET A 394 -4.61 -11.37 -17.28
N TRP A 395 -4.59 -10.51 -18.31
CA TRP A 395 -4.35 -9.08 -18.15
C TRP A 395 -5.42 -8.41 -17.28
N VAL A 396 -6.71 -8.69 -17.51
CA VAL A 396 -7.83 -8.17 -16.72
C VAL A 396 -7.71 -8.61 -15.26
N ASP A 397 -7.46 -9.89 -15.00
CA ASP A 397 -7.27 -10.45 -13.66
C ASP A 397 -6.08 -9.76 -12.95
N GLU A 398 -4.99 -9.51 -13.68
CA GLU A 398 -3.81 -8.85 -13.14
C GLU A 398 -4.08 -7.38 -12.78
N ILE A 399 -4.70 -6.60 -13.68
CA ILE A 399 -4.93 -5.16 -13.44
C ILE A 399 -6.03 -4.91 -12.40
N THR A 400 -7.08 -5.73 -12.40
CA THR A 400 -8.17 -5.61 -11.41
C THR A 400 -7.77 -6.19 -10.05
N GLY A 401 -6.82 -7.12 -10.03
CA GLY A 401 -6.22 -7.67 -8.81
C GLY A 401 -5.36 -6.68 -8.02
N ARG A 402 -5.06 -5.51 -8.58
CA ARG A 402 -4.20 -4.50 -7.95
C ARG A 402 -4.85 -3.91 -6.71
N GLU A 403 -4.08 -3.81 -5.63
CA GLU A 403 -4.56 -3.28 -4.35
C GLU A 403 -5.08 -1.84 -4.42
N ALA A 404 -4.43 -0.98 -5.20
CA ALA A 404 -4.89 0.40 -5.41
C ALA A 404 -6.27 0.42 -6.10
N TRP A 405 -6.50 -0.48 -7.07
CA TRP A 405 -7.78 -0.60 -7.75
C TRP A 405 -8.87 -1.14 -6.82
N LYS A 406 -8.61 -2.23 -6.11
CA LYS A 406 -9.55 -2.76 -5.11
C LYS A 406 -9.96 -1.70 -4.09
N MET A 407 -9.02 -0.88 -3.66
CA MET A 407 -9.28 0.21 -2.72
C MET A 407 -10.06 1.37 -3.37
N ALA A 408 -9.82 1.70 -4.64
CA ALA A 408 -10.64 2.64 -5.39
C ALA A 408 -12.10 2.17 -5.55
N CYS A 409 -12.33 0.86 -5.61
CA CYS A 409 -13.65 0.26 -5.64
C CYS A 409 -14.35 0.20 -4.27
N ASP A 410 -13.58 0.24 -3.17
CA ASP A 410 -14.09 0.25 -1.79
C ASP A 410 -14.40 1.69 -1.35
N GLN A 411 -15.66 2.08 -1.46
CA GLN A 411 -16.10 3.46 -1.25
C GLN A 411 -16.00 3.92 0.21
N GLU A 412 -16.15 2.99 1.16
CA GLU A 412 -15.98 3.28 2.57
C GLU A 412 -14.54 3.68 2.86
N LYS A 413 -13.58 2.97 2.23
CA LYS A 413 -12.16 3.26 2.44
C LYS A 413 -11.64 4.43 1.61
N SER A 414 -12.11 4.58 0.38
CA SER A 414 -11.60 5.59 -0.56
C SER A 414 -12.34 6.92 -0.48
N TRP A 415 -13.60 6.97 -0.07
CA TRP A 415 -14.39 8.18 -0.19
C TRP A 415 -15.01 8.66 1.13
N PHE A 416 -15.70 7.80 1.86
CA PHE A 416 -16.46 8.23 3.05
C PHE A 416 -15.68 8.12 4.38
N GLY A 417 -14.60 7.35 4.42
CA GLY A 417 -13.88 7.03 5.65
C GLY A 417 -14.71 6.16 6.61
N LYS A 418 -14.23 5.93 7.84
CA LYS A 418 -14.95 5.14 8.87
C LYS A 418 -16.24 5.80 9.40
N GLN A 419 -16.63 6.97 8.92
CA GLN A 419 -17.52 7.90 9.64
C GLN A 419 -18.97 7.97 9.15
N ARG A 420 -19.43 7.12 8.22
CA ARG A 420 -20.84 7.09 7.79
C ARG A 420 -21.43 5.68 7.76
N LYS A 421 -21.59 5.06 8.92
CA LYS A 421 -22.40 3.83 9.02
C LYS A 421 -23.91 4.10 9.09
N ASP A 422 -24.35 5.33 9.37
CA ASP A 422 -25.72 5.53 9.86
C ASP A 422 -26.75 6.03 8.84
N ASP A 423 -26.35 6.47 7.63
CA ASP A 423 -27.31 7.15 6.72
C ASP A 423 -27.67 6.39 5.42
N MET A 424 -27.10 5.21 5.14
CA MET A 424 -27.43 4.47 3.90
C MET A 424 -27.73 2.98 4.10
N THR A 425 -28.47 2.64 5.16
CA THR A 425 -29.13 1.33 5.23
C THR A 425 -30.38 1.32 4.33
N GLY A 426 -30.23 0.72 3.14
CA GLY A 426 -31.27 -0.16 2.59
C GLY A 426 -32.63 0.44 2.21
N LYS A 427 -32.73 1.69 1.74
CA LYS A 427 -33.93 2.13 1.00
C LYS A 427 -33.70 1.98 -0.50
N ALA A 428 -34.47 1.06 -1.09
CA ALA A 428 -34.45 0.74 -2.51
C ALA A 428 -34.39 2.01 -3.39
N PHE A 429 -33.33 2.07 -4.19
CA PHE A 429 -33.13 2.99 -5.30
C PHE A 429 -34.37 2.98 -6.21
N LYS A 430 -35.17 4.04 -6.19
CA LYS A 430 -36.10 4.37 -7.28
C LYS A 430 -36.04 5.87 -7.55
N MET A 431 -35.71 6.22 -8.79
CA MET A 431 -35.78 7.59 -9.33
C MET A 431 -36.96 7.64 -10.31
N PRO A 432 -37.72 8.74 -10.39
CA PRO A 432 -38.79 8.86 -11.40
C PRO A 432 -38.19 8.82 -12.82
N CYS A 433 -38.70 7.90 -13.64
CA CYS A 433 -38.25 7.60 -15.01
C CYS A 433 -38.14 8.84 -15.93
N GLU A 434 -38.98 9.86 -15.70
CA GLU A 434 -39.03 11.07 -16.53
C GLU A 434 -37.82 12.00 -16.36
N GLN A 435 -37.27 12.11 -15.15
CA GLN A 435 -36.12 12.98 -14.88
C GLN A 435 -34.82 12.40 -15.44
N ALA A 436 -34.68 11.06 -15.40
CA ALA A 436 -33.58 10.36 -16.07
C ALA A 436 -33.63 10.55 -17.60
N LYS A 437 -34.82 10.42 -18.20
CA LYS A 437 -35.01 10.61 -19.65
C LYS A 437 -34.64 12.03 -20.11
N SER A 438 -34.96 13.06 -19.32
CA SER A 438 -34.60 14.46 -19.60
C SER A 438 -33.08 14.70 -19.60
N TRP A 439 -32.35 14.08 -18.67
CA TRP A 439 -30.90 14.28 -18.52
C TRP A 439 -30.08 13.51 -19.55
N PHE A 440 -30.48 12.27 -19.85
CA PHE A 440 -29.72 11.40 -20.73
C PHE A 440 -30.24 11.39 -22.18
N GLY A 441 -31.46 11.90 -22.42
CA GLY A 441 -32.04 12.00 -23.76
C GLY A 441 -31.35 13.02 -24.67
N LYS A 442 -30.57 13.97 -24.12
CA LYS A 442 -29.84 15.00 -24.88
C LYS A 442 -28.40 14.64 -25.25
N GLN A 443 -27.84 13.52 -24.76
CA GLN A 443 -26.50 13.05 -25.17
C GLN A 443 -26.50 12.28 -26.50
N ARG A 444 -27.60 12.30 -27.25
CA ARG A 444 -27.67 11.81 -28.63
C ARG A 444 -27.40 12.95 -29.61
N LYS A 445 -26.14 13.17 -29.93
CA LYS A 445 -25.64 13.44 -31.28
C LYS A 445 -24.18 13.05 -31.36
#